data_AF-R9PMR1-F1
#
_entry.id   AF-R9PMR1-F1
#
_cell.length_a   1.000
_cell.length_b   1.000
_cell.length_c   1.000
_cell.angle_alpha   90.00
_cell.angle_beta   90.00
_cell.angle_gamma   90.00
#
_symmetry.space_group_name_H-M   'P 1'
#
loop_
_entity.id
_entity.type
_entity.pdbx_description
1 polymer ?
#
loop_
_entity_poly.entity_id
_entity_poly.type
_entity_poly.pdbx_seq_one_letter_code
_entity_poly.pdbx_strand_id
1 'polypeptide(L)'
;MAAATNTAAVCASTSLPATRSMRTGVLIHPTTATSGRLLILPHPQTLIPTYYLACPSSSELYELSTLQDSKHDRTWMISQLNQVISSGQLDILSRIDARFIVVSLLHSVLDDGKYRSRDDLFEQAAQKLYSRRKEELYSAIPELKKGGDEDDAEQQEWSDVVTFGNLDLVKTALEDVADVQDLPNAEQAYRLSLSKTFHLLDRKHTLLSQHSTFAQTPNTLGRTFERSWPHESDPSPYLSTENDEEHDCKDAAKLRSQIAAEIIATYLPAKLAAEYFAHLGLNDK
;
A
#
# COMPACT_ATOMS: atom_id res chain seq x y z
N MET A 1 4.57 71.52 34.23
CA MET A 1 3.21 70.94 34.39
C MET A 1 3.06 69.85 33.35
N ALA A 2 2.72 68.63 33.81
CA ALA A 2 2.04 67.51 33.14
C ALA A 2 2.45 67.10 31.71
N ALA A 3 2.49 65.84 31.29
CA ALA A 3 2.45 64.51 31.89
C ALA A 3 2.78 63.53 30.74
N ALA A 4 3.23 62.33 31.07
CA ALA A 4 3.71 61.28 30.17
C ALA A 4 2.63 60.60 29.31
N THR A 5 3.05 60.01 28.18
CA THR A 5 2.75 58.60 27.89
C THR A 5 3.71 58.00 26.86
N ASN A 6 4.31 56.89 27.28
CA ASN A 6 5.14 55.98 26.49
C ASN A 6 4.23 54.79 26.13
N THR A 7 4.10 54.43 24.85
CA THR A 7 3.46 53.16 24.46
C THR A 7 4.26 52.51 23.34
N ALA A 8 4.96 51.45 23.73
CA ALA A 8 5.56 50.46 22.87
C ALA A 8 4.49 49.79 22.01
N ALA A 9 4.70 49.75 20.70
CA ALA A 9 3.95 48.89 19.80
C ALA A 9 4.73 47.58 19.62
N VAL A 10 4.18 46.53 20.20
CA VAL A 10 4.52 45.13 20.01
C VAL A 10 4.30 44.79 18.53
N CYS A 11 5.36 44.62 17.75
CA CYS A 11 5.26 43.96 16.45
C CYS A 11 5.20 42.46 16.69
N ALA A 12 3.96 41.95 16.69
CA ALA A 12 3.66 40.53 16.67
C ALA A 12 4.42 39.84 15.52
N SER A 13 5.08 38.74 15.88
CA SER A 13 5.63 37.76 14.96
C SER A 13 4.50 37.11 14.17
N THR A 14 4.15 37.67 13.01
CA THR A 14 3.36 36.99 12.00
C THR A 14 4.20 35.86 11.42
N SER A 15 3.92 34.64 11.86
CA SER A 15 4.35 33.42 11.17
C SER A 15 3.89 33.49 9.72
N LEU A 16 4.84 33.38 8.79
CA LEU A 16 4.55 33.27 7.37
C LEU A 16 3.73 32.00 7.13
N PRO A 17 2.65 32.04 6.34
CA PRO A 17 1.93 30.83 5.99
C PRO A 17 2.88 29.91 5.21
N ALA A 18 3.01 28.67 5.68
CA ALA A 18 3.80 27.65 5.02
C ALA A 18 3.40 27.58 3.54
N THR A 19 4.30 28.00 2.65
CA THR A 19 4.11 27.89 1.21
C THR A 19 4.05 26.41 0.87
N ARG A 20 2.82 25.92 0.70
CA ARG A 20 2.55 24.57 0.20
C ARG A 20 3.25 24.45 -1.14
N SER A 21 4.38 23.72 -1.19
CA SER A 21 5.10 23.46 -2.43
C SER A 21 4.14 22.69 -3.36
N MET A 22 3.52 23.39 -4.30
CA MET A 22 2.62 22.77 -5.27
C MET A 22 3.48 22.10 -6.33
N ARG A 23 3.83 20.84 -6.09
CA ARG A 23 4.39 19.99 -7.14
C ARG A 23 3.31 19.84 -8.22
N THR A 24 3.58 20.41 -9.40
CA THR A 24 2.72 20.21 -10.57
C THR A 24 3.12 18.88 -11.22
N GLY A 25 2.17 17.98 -11.41
CA GLY A 25 2.40 16.64 -11.97
C GLY A 25 1.19 16.13 -12.74
N VAL A 26 1.36 15.03 -13.45
CA VAL A 26 0.27 14.33 -14.14
C VAL A 26 -0.15 13.13 -13.29
N LEU A 27 -1.43 13.06 -12.95
CA LEU A 27 -2.01 12.01 -12.13
C LEU A 27 -3.13 11.30 -12.89
N ILE A 28 -3.04 9.97 -12.99
CA ILE A 28 -4.16 9.12 -13.36
C ILE A 28 -4.80 8.62 -12.08
N HIS A 29 -6.10 8.85 -11.93
CA HIS A 29 -6.85 8.38 -10.76
C HIS A 29 -8.23 7.87 -11.17
N PRO A 30 -8.81 6.90 -10.43
CA PRO A 30 -10.20 6.50 -10.59
C PRO A 30 -11.14 7.67 -10.35
N THR A 31 -12.30 7.67 -10.99
CA THR A 31 -13.35 8.69 -10.74
C THR A 31 -13.87 8.67 -9.31
N THR A 32 -13.63 7.59 -8.56
CA THR A 32 -13.94 7.43 -7.13
C THR A 32 -12.88 8.06 -6.21
N ALA A 33 -11.73 8.45 -6.73
CA ALA A 33 -10.59 9.01 -5.98
C ALA A 33 -10.54 10.55 -6.06
N THR A 34 -11.67 11.23 -5.80
CA THR A 34 -11.79 12.69 -5.96
C THR A 34 -11.40 13.52 -4.73
N SER A 35 -11.45 12.92 -3.55
CA SER A 35 -11.15 13.61 -2.29
C SER A 35 -10.62 12.63 -1.26
N GLY A 36 -9.63 13.02 -0.47
CA GLY A 36 -9.11 12.15 0.57
C GLY A 36 -7.91 12.73 1.28
N ARG A 37 -7.39 11.97 2.23
CA ARG A 37 -6.12 12.27 2.91
C ARG A 37 -5.06 11.32 2.37
N LEU A 38 -3.93 11.88 1.95
CA LEU A 38 -2.74 11.08 1.70
C LEU A 38 -2.15 10.64 3.05
N LEU A 39 -1.96 9.33 3.18
CA LEU A 39 -1.31 8.66 4.31
C LEU A 39 -0.01 8.06 3.80
N ILE A 40 1.05 8.18 4.59
CA ILE A 40 2.27 7.43 4.37
C ILE A 40 2.14 6.14 5.17
N LEU A 41 2.10 4.97 4.52
CA LEU A 41 1.98 3.67 5.18
C LEU A 41 3.08 2.73 4.69
N PRO A 42 3.46 1.68 5.45
CA PRO A 42 4.41 0.70 4.97
C PRO A 42 3.84 -0.09 3.78
N HIS A 43 4.64 -0.27 2.73
CA HIS A 43 4.30 -1.19 1.64
C HIS A 43 4.18 -2.64 2.18
N PRO A 44 3.11 -3.40 1.84
CA PRO A 44 2.86 -4.71 2.44
C PRO A 44 4.01 -5.72 2.34
N GLN A 45 4.77 -5.70 1.24
CA GLN A 45 5.88 -6.62 1.03
C GLN A 45 7.21 -6.12 1.61
N THR A 46 7.51 -4.84 1.45
CA THR A 46 8.87 -4.29 1.68
C THR A 46 8.95 -3.45 2.95
N LEU A 47 7.82 -3.04 3.51
CA LEU A 47 7.66 -2.12 4.63
C LEU A 47 8.25 -0.71 4.39
N ILE A 48 8.65 -0.42 3.16
CA ILE A 48 9.12 0.91 2.75
C ILE A 48 7.93 1.88 2.81
N PRO A 49 8.12 3.13 3.29
CA PRO A 49 7.06 4.13 3.29
C PRO A 49 6.55 4.42 1.88
N THR A 50 5.26 4.19 1.66
CA THR A 50 4.54 4.40 0.39
C THR A 50 3.32 5.30 0.64
N TYR A 51 2.95 6.10 -0.37
CA TYR A 51 1.80 6.99 -0.28
C TYR A 51 0.51 6.26 -0.64
N TYR A 52 -0.51 6.44 0.19
CA TYR A 52 -1.86 5.92 -0.03
C TYR A 52 -2.88 7.04 0.11
N LEU A 53 -3.85 7.12 -0.79
CA LEU A 53 -5.00 8.01 -0.66
C LEU A 53 -6.15 7.25 0.03
N ALA A 54 -6.48 7.64 1.25
CA ALA A 54 -7.69 7.19 1.93
C ALA A 54 -8.85 8.11 1.53
N CYS A 55 -9.88 7.56 0.88
CA CYS A 55 -11.05 8.29 0.41
C CYS A 55 -12.27 7.97 1.30
N PRO A 56 -12.66 8.86 2.23
CA PRO A 56 -13.77 8.59 3.15
C PRO A 56 -15.12 8.41 2.42
N SER A 57 -15.30 9.06 1.27
CA SER A 57 -16.58 9.01 0.53
C SER A 57 -16.82 7.69 -0.18
N SER A 58 -15.77 7.00 -0.63
CA SER A 58 -15.89 5.69 -1.29
C SER A 58 -15.56 4.52 -0.37
N SER A 59 -15.04 4.79 0.84
CA SER A 59 -14.45 3.76 1.72
C SER A 59 -13.40 2.91 1.00
N GLU A 60 -12.70 3.50 0.03
CA GLU A 60 -11.63 2.86 -0.74
C GLU A 60 -10.26 3.44 -0.36
N LEU A 61 -9.25 2.60 -0.53
CA LEU A 61 -7.84 2.96 -0.39
C LEU A 61 -7.18 2.84 -1.76
N TYR A 62 -6.34 3.81 -2.10
CA TYR A 62 -5.57 3.78 -3.34
C TYR A 62 -4.09 3.91 -3.02
N GLU A 63 -3.26 3.09 -3.64
CA GLU A 63 -1.81 3.22 -3.61
C GLU A 63 -1.36 4.19 -4.71
N LEU A 64 -0.46 5.11 -4.36
CA LEU A 64 0.19 5.99 -5.33
C LEU A 64 1.47 5.31 -5.85
N SER A 65 1.46 4.96 -7.12
CA SER A 65 2.62 4.49 -7.85
C SER A 65 3.13 5.56 -8.81
N THR A 66 4.44 5.59 -9.03
CA THR A 66 5.09 6.56 -9.89
C THR A 66 5.77 5.82 -11.04
N LEU A 67 5.43 6.19 -12.28
CA LEU A 67 6.13 5.78 -13.48
C LEU A 67 7.05 6.90 -13.94
N GLN A 68 8.32 6.58 -14.12
CA GLN A 68 9.33 7.48 -14.67
C GLN A 68 10.27 6.70 -15.58
N ASP A 69 10.54 7.24 -16.77
CA ASP A 69 11.55 6.70 -17.69
C ASP A 69 12.94 7.02 -17.12
N SER A 70 13.70 5.99 -16.75
CA SER A 70 15.05 6.15 -16.20
C SER A 70 16.13 6.30 -17.28
N LYS A 71 15.78 6.06 -18.55
CA LYS A 71 16.73 6.08 -19.68
C LYS A 71 16.67 7.39 -20.46
N HIS A 72 15.51 8.04 -20.49
CA HIS A 72 15.28 9.22 -21.29
C HIS A 72 14.54 10.29 -20.49
N ASP A 73 14.99 11.54 -20.65
CA ASP A 73 14.26 12.69 -20.14
C ASP A 73 12.95 12.84 -20.94
N ARG A 74 11.82 12.71 -20.25
CA ARG A 74 10.49 12.91 -20.79
C ARG A 74 9.91 14.19 -20.23
N THR A 75 9.02 14.83 -20.97
CA THR A 75 8.29 16.02 -20.51
C THR A 75 6.83 15.90 -20.90
N TRP A 76 5.95 16.51 -20.10
CA TRP A 76 4.54 16.63 -20.43
C TRP A 76 4.25 18.01 -20.97
N MET A 77 3.52 18.08 -22.09
CA MET A 77 2.93 19.31 -22.60
C MET A 77 1.43 19.29 -22.31
N ILE A 78 0.97 20.13 -21.38
CA ILE A 78 -0.43 20.22 -21.01
C ILE A 78 -1.05 21.39 -21.76
N SER A 79 -1.66 21.10 -22.91
CA SER A 79 -2.21 22.10 -23.83
C SER A 79 -3.23 23.04 -23.17
N GLN A 80 -4.14 22.50 -22.36
CA GLN A 80 -5.20 23.28 -21.70
C GLN A 80 -4.66 24.29 -20.68
N LEU A 81 -3.50 24.00 -20.09
CA LEU A 81 -2.84 24.88 -19.12
C LEU A 81 -1.72 25.72 -19.76
N ASN A 82 -1.39 25.45 -21.03
CA ASN A 82 -0.21 25.98 -21.71
C ASN A 82 1.08 25.85 -20.87
N GLN A 83 1.23 24.69 -20.22
CA GLN A 83 2.33 24.40 -19.30
C GLN A 83 3.16 23.20 -19.77
N VAL A 84 4.47 23.27 -19.51
CA VAL A 84 5.41 22.17 -19.70
C VAL A 84 5.86 21.68 -18.34
N ILE A 85 5.66 20.39 -18.05
CA ILE A 85 6.16 19.74 -16.84
C ILE A 85 7.41 18.95 -17.22
N SER A 86 8.55 19.37 -16.68
CA SER A 86 9.86 18.83 -17.04
C SER A 86 10.16 17.45 -16.45
N SER A 87 9.44 17.01 -15.42
CA SER A 87 9.74 15.75 -14.72
C SER A 87 9.45 14.50 -15.54
N GLY A 88 8.55 14.58 -16.53
CA GLY A 88 8.11 13.41 -17.31
C GLY A 88 7.43 12.31 -16.49
N GLN A 89 7.21 12.56 -15.19
CA GLN A 89 6.66 11.61 -14.24
C GLN A 89 5.17 11.44 -14.46
N LEU A 90 4.68 10.21 -14.39
CA LEU A 90 3.27 9.87 -14.37
C LEU A 90 2.94 9.20 -13.05
N ASP A 91 2.09 9.84 -12.26
CA ASP A 91 1.59 9.26 -11.03
C ASP A 91 0.27 8.53 -11.30
N ILE A 92 0.08 7.38 -10.67
CA ILE A 92 -1.09 6.52 -10.83
C ILE A 92 -1.61 6.16 -9.45
N LEU A 93 -2.88 6.46 -9.19
CA LEU A 93 -3.63 5.92 -8.05
C LEU A 93 -4.31 4.63 -8.47
N SER A 94 -3.87 3.51 -7.92
CA SER A 94 -4.48 2.20 -8.13
C SER A 94 -5.20 1.76 -6.86
N ARG A 95 -6.42 1.24 -7.01
CA ARG A 95 -7.17 0.72 -5.85
C ARG A 95 -6.39 -0.44 -5.22
N ILE A 96 -6.20 -0.38 -3.91
CA ILE A 96 -5.56 -1.43 -3.13
C ILE A 96 -6.54 -1.96 -2.08
N ASP A 97 -6.40 -3.24 -1.76
CA ASP A 97 -7.14 -3.89 -0.69
C ASP A 97 -6.41 -3.72 0.64
N ALA A 98 -7.02 -2.97 1.57
CA ALA A 98 -6.44 -2.66 2.87
C ALA A 98 -6.09 -3.91 3.71
N ARG A 99 -6.70 -5.06 3.42
CA ARG A 99 -6.38 -6.33 4.08
C ARG A 99 -4.91 -6.72 3.90
N PHE A 100 -4.26 -6.39 2.78
CA PHE A 100 -2.83 -6.66 2.61
C PHE A 100 -1.97 -5.83 3.55
N ILE A 101 -2.33 -4.56 3.79
CA ILE A 101 -1.62 -3.70 4.75
C ILE A 101 -1.84 -4.23 6.17
N VAL A 102 -3.08 -4.55 6.54
CA VAL A 102 -3.42 -5.12 7.87
C VAL A 102 -2.68 -6.44 8.12
N VAL A 103 -2.68 -7.35 7.15
CA VAL A 103 -1.95 -8.63 7.22
C VAL A 103 -0.45 -8.37 7.38
N SER A 104 0.14 -7.45 6.63
CA SER A 104 1.57 -7.12 6.74
C SER A 104 1.94 -6.58 8.13
N LEU A 105 1.13 -5.67 8.70
CA LEU A 105 1.35 -5.13 10.04
C LEU A 105 1.25 -6.24 11.11
N LEU A 106 0.21 -7.07 11.03
CA LEU A 106 -0.01 -8.16 11.98
C LEU A 106 1.08 -9.25 11.88
N HIS A 107 1.42 -9.66 10.65
CA HIS A 107 2.32 -10.78 10.38
C HIS A 107 3.79 -10.41 10.51
N SER A 108 4.20 -9.22 10.04
CA SER A 108 5.63 -8.89 9.89
C SER A 108 6.12 -7.76 10.77
N VAL A 109 5.23 -6.96 11.36
CA VAL A 109 5.62 -5.94 12.34
C VAL A 109 5.37 -6.46 13.76
N LEU A 110 4.19 -6.99 14.04
CA LEU A 110 3.86 -7.49 15.37
C LEU A 110 4.44 -8.89 15.64
N ASP A 111 4.21 -9.86 14.74
CA ASP A 111 4.76 -11.23 14.71
C ASP A 111 4.86 -11.95 16.07
N ASP A 112 3.85 -11.78 16.94
CA ASP A 112 3.84 -12.42 18.26
C ASP A 112 2.55 -13.19 18.58
N GLY A 113 1.58 -13.19 17.65
CA GLY A 113 0.34 -13.95 17.77
C GLY A 113 -0.51 -13.58 18.99
N LYS A 114 -0.36 -12.37 19.55
CA LYS A 114 -1.15 -11.91 20.69
C LYS A 114 -2.41 -11.17 20.25
N TYR A 115 -3.48 -11.34 21.03
CA TYR A 115 -4.68 -10.53 20.91
C TYR A 115 -4.42 -9.11 21.44
N ARG A 116 -4.84 -8.10 20.67
CA ARG A 116 -4.76 -6.67 21.02
C ARG A 116 -6.03 -5.95 20.63
N SER A 117 -6.40 -4.90 21.36
CA SER A 117 -7.43 -3.99 20.88
C SER A 117 -6.99 -3.36 19.56
N ARG A 118 -7.96 -2.85 18.79
CA ARG A 118 -7.66 -2.19 17.51
C ARG A 118 -6.66 -1.06 17.70
N ASP A 119 -6.86 -0.21 18.71
CA ASP A 119 -6.05 0.98 18.90
C ASP A 119 -4.61 0.60 19.30
N ASP A 120 -4.45 -0.31 20.26
CA ASP A 120 -3.14 -0.84 20.71
C ASP A 120 -2.36 -1.53 19.58
N LEU A 121 -3.06 -2.22 18.67
CA LEU A 121 -2.45 -2.87 17.50
C LEU A 121 -1.72 -1.85 16.63
N PHE A 122 -2.37 -0.75 16.25
CA PHE A 122 -1.80 0.23 15.33
C PHE A 122 -0.79 1.15 16.01
N GLU A 123 -0.96 1.48 17.30
CA GLU A 123 0.03 2.21 18.10
C GLU A 123 1.34 1.40 18.23
N GLN A 124 1.25 0.12 18.64
CA GLN A 124 2.44 -0.73 18.74
C GLN A 124 3.10 -0.96 17.36
N ALA A 125 2.32 -1.10 16.30
CA ALA A 125 2.85 -1.23 14.95
C ALA A 125 3.60 0.04 14.51
N ALA A 126 3.02 1.23 14.76
CA ALA A 126 3.65 2.51 14.47
C ALA A 126 4.98 2.66 15.22
N GLN A 127 5.00 2.33 16.52
CA GLN A 127 6.20 2.40 17.36
C GLN A 127 7.30 1.45 16.88
N LYS A 128 6.97 0.20 16.53
CA LYS A 128 7.94 -0.78 16.00
C LYS A 128 8.52 -0.34 14.66
N LEU A 129 7.68 0.13 13.74
CA LEU A 129 8.13 0.61 12.43
C LEU A 129 9.04 1.83 12.56
N TYR A 130 8.67 2.77 13.43
CA TYR A 130 9.51 3.92 13.73
C TYR A 130 10.87 3.50 14.30
N SER A 131 10.88 2.61 15.30
CA SER A 131 12.10 2.11 15.93
C SER A 131 13.04 1.44 14.92
N ARG A 132 12.48 0.57 14.07
CA ARG A 132 13.23 -0.07 12.98
C ARG A 132 13.85 0.95 12.03
N ARG A 133 13.10 1.95 11.60
CA ARG A 133 13.60 2.99 10.69
C ARG A 133 14.71 3.83 11.33
N LYS A 134 14.57 4.14 12.62
CA LYS A 134 15.59 4.84 13.41
C LYS A 134 16.88 4.03 13.48
N GLU A 135 16.78 2.73 13.73
CA GLU A 135 17.93 1.81 13.70
C GLU A 135 18.59 1.73 12.32
N GLU A 136 17.80 1.58 11.25
CA GLU A 136 18.29 1.58 9.86
C GLU A 136 19.02 2.89 9.52
N LEU A 137 18.47 4.04 9.91
CA LEU A 137 19.09 5.35 9.72
C LEU A 137 20.41 5.49 10.47
N TYR A 138 20.47 5.06 11.73
CA TYR A 138 21.71 5.08 12.51
C TYR A 138 22.77 4.12 11.98
N SER A 139 22.34 3.00 11.38
CA SER A 139 23.26 2.08 10.70
C SER A 139 23.86 2.70 9.44
N ALA A 140 23.06 3.47 8.69
CA ALA A 140 23.49 4.12 7.45
C ALA A 140 24.34 5.38 7.69
N ILE A 141 24.03 6.14 8.75
CA ILE A 141 24.72 7.40 9.09
C ILE A 141 25.10 7.36 10.59
N PRO A 142 26.25 6.75 10.95
CA PRO A 142 26.68 6.58 12.34
C PRO A 142 26.90 7.88 13.12
N GLU A 143 27.13 8.99 12.40
CA GLU A 143 27.34 10.33 12.96
C GLU A 143 26.09 10.89 13.66
N LEU A 144 24.89 10.51 13.20
CA LEU A 144 23.61 10.90 13.82
C LEU A 144 23.40 10.27 15.20
N LYS A 145 24.10 9.18 15.53
CA LYS A 145 24.03 8.52 16.83
C LYS A 145 24.65 9.35 17.95
N LYS A 146 25.53 10.30 17.62
CA LYS A 146 26.31 11.09 18.60
C LYS A 146 25.68 12.45 18.97
N GLY A 147 24.61 12.87 18.29
CA GLY A 147 24.01 14.20 18.46
C GLY A 147 22.50 14.21 18.71
N GLY A 148 21.89 13.05 19.03
CA GLY A 148 20.45 12.98 19.30
C GLY A 148 20.15 13.34 20.75
N ASP A 149 19.84 14.62 20.99
CA ASP A 149 19.27 15.12 22.25
C ASP A 149 17.92 14.45 22.54
N GLU A 150 17.63 14.29 23.84
CA GLU A 150 16.43 13.65 24.41
C GLU A 150 15.13 14.44 24.16
N ASP A 151 15.21 15.63 23.53
CA ASP A 151 14.10 16.59 23.38
C ASP A 151 13.25 16.43 22.10
N ASP A 152 13.61 15.53 21.16
CA ASP A 152 12.85 15.31 19.91
C ASP A 152 11.92 14.07 19.99
N ALA A 153 11.54 13.69 21.21
CA ALA A 153 10.72 12.51 21.51
C ALA A 153 9.21 12.71 21.25
N GLU A 154 8.74 13.95 21.08
CA GLU A 154 7.31 14.25 20.95
C GLU A 154 6.78 14.18 19.51
N GLN A 155 7.64 14.09 18.49
CA GLN A 155 7.24 13.95 17.06
C GLN A 155 7.54 12.55 16.50
N GLN A 156 7.52 11.55 17.37
CA GLN A 156 8.29 10.31 17.21
C GLN A 156 7.44 9.06 16.98
N GLU A 157 6.29 9.21 16.31
CA GLU A 157 5.38 8.11 15.97
C GLU A 157 4.98 8.20 14.48
N TRP A 158 4.87 7.05 13.80
CA TRP A 158 4.35 7.00 12.44
C TRP A 158 2.82 7.19 12.47
N SER A 159 2.37 8.41 12.78
CA SER A 159 0.97 8.78 13.07
C SER A 159 -0.04 8.41 11.98
N ASP A 160 0.42 8.28 10.73
CA ASP A 160 -0.42 7.85 9.62
C ASP A 160 -0.84 6.37 9.75
N VAL A 161 -0.05 5.51 10.40
CA VAL A 161 -0.43 4.11 10.71
C VAL A 161 -1.58 4.08 11.71
N VAL A 162 -1.53 4.93 12.74
CA VAL A 162 -2.63 5.08 13.72
C VAL A 162 -3.86 5.69 13.05
N THR A 163 -3.67 6.70 12.19
CA THR A 163 -4.77 7.28 11.40
C THR A 163 -5.43 6.24 10.50
N PHE A 164 -4.64 5.38 9.85
CA PHE A 164 -5.13 4.27 9.05
C PHE A 164 -5.95 3.28 9.89
N GLY A 165 -5.47 2.91 11.08
CA GLY A 165 -6.18 2.03 12.01
C GLY A 165 -7.59 2.49 12.40
N ASN A 166 -7.81 3.80 12.37
CA ASN A 166 -9.09 4.43 12.71
C ASN A 166 -10.09 4.48 11.55
N LEU A 167 -9.72 4.08 10.34
CA LEU A 167 -10.63 4.07 9.19
C LEU A 167 -11.65 2.92 9.29
N ASP A 168 -12.90 3.16 8.88
CA ASP A 168 -13.96 2.14 8.91
C ASP A 168 -13.63 0.92 8.05
N LEU A 169 -13.03 1.14 6.88
CA LEU A 169 -12.59 0.06 5.99
C LEU A 169 -11.58 -0.89 6.67
N VAL A 170 -10.81 -0.38 7.63
CA VAL A 170 -9.79 -1.15 8.35
C VAL A 170 -10.42 -2.04 9.42
N LYS A 171 -11.54 -1.62 10.01
CA LYS A 171 -12.32 -2.48 10.90
C LYS A 171 -12.81 -3.72 10.15
N THR A 172 -13.43 -3.54 8.98
CA THR A 172 -13.85 -4.67 8.13
C THR A 172 -12.67 -5.51 7.68
N ALA A 173 -11.55 -4.89 7.32
CA ALA A 173 -10.34 -5.60 6.94
C ALA A 173 -9.80 -6.48 8.08
N LEU A 174 -9.84 -6.02 9.34
CA LEU A 174 -9.45 -6.80 10.50
C LEU A 174 -10.37 -8.00 10.72
N GLU A 175 -11.69 -7.81 10.68
CA GLU A 175 -12.66 -8.90 10.86
C GLU A 175 -12.49 -10.02 9.81
N ASP A 176 -12.09 -9.65 8.59
CA ASP A 176 -11.82 -10.55 7.48
C ASP A 176 -10.54 -11.40 7.64
N VAL A 177 -9.52 -10.91 8.36
CA VAL A 177 -8.19 -11.57 8.41
C VAL A 177 -7.75 -12.00 9.82
N ALA A 178 -8.43 -11.52 10.86
CA ALA A 178 -8.10 -11.77 12.25
C ALA A 178 -9.16 -12.63 12.97
N ASP A 179 -8.72 -13.43 13.94
CA ASP A 179 -9.59 -13.96 14.97
C ASP A 179 -10.02 -12.81 15.89
N VAL A 180 -11.29 -12.81 16.30
CA VAL A 180 -11.87 -11.76 17.15
C VAL A 180 -12.21 -12.36 18.50
N GLN A 181 -11.77 -11.70 19.56
CA GLN A 181 -12.10 -12.04 20.94
C GLN A 181 -12.79 -10.86 21.60
N ASP A 182 -13.99 -11.08 22.12
CA ASP A 182 -14.72 -10.06 22.88
C ASP A 182 -14.08 -9.88 24.27
N LEU A 183 -13.85 -8.63 24.64
CA LEU A 183 -13.33 -8.24 25.95
C LEU A 183 -14.48 -7.88 26.91
N PRO A 184 -14.27 -7.98 28.23
CA PRO A 184 -15.32 -7.70 29.23
C PRO A 184 -15.90 -6.27 29.17
N ASN A 185 -15.16 -5.32 28.59
CA ASN A 185 -15.55 -3.93 28.41
C ASN A 185 -16.32 -3.66 27.10
N ALA A 186 -16.79 -4.71 26.42
CA ALA A 186 -17.42 -4.64 25.09
C ALA A 186 -16.50 -4.13 23.96
N GLU A 187 -15.19 -4.10 24.19
CA GLU A 187 -14.19 -3.93 23.13
C GLU A 187 -13.85 -5.27 22.48
N GLN A 188 -13.24 -5.22 21.30
CA GLN A 188 -12.79 -6.39 20.58
C GLN A 188 -11.28 -6.41 20.49
N ALA A 189 -10.71 -7.58 20.73
CA ALA A 189 -9.29 -7.85 20.51
C ALA A 189 -9.11 -8.72 19.27
N TYR A 190 -8.06 -8.41 18.50
CA TYR A 190 -7.77 -9.02 17.22
C TYR A 190 -6.40 -9.71 17.25
N ARG A 191 -6.32 -10.86 16.58
CA ARG A 191 -5.08 -11.60 16.33
C ARG A 191 -5.12 -12.14 14.90
N LEU A 192 -4.01 -12.06 14.16
CA LEU A 192 -3.95 -12.65 12.81
C LEU A 192 -4.43 -14.10 12.79
N SER A 193 -5.30 -14.42 11.84
CA SER A 193 -5.77 -15.77 11.58
C SER A 193 -5.25 -16.23 10.23
N LEU A 194 -4.26 -17.13 10.22
CA LEU A 194 -3.69 -17.65 8.98
C LEU A 194 -4.75 -18.38 8.14
N SER A 195 -5.71 -19.06 8.79
CA SER A 195 -6.82 -19.72 8.10
C SER A 195 -7.68 -18.72 7.31
N LYS A 196 -8.11 -17.63 7.95
CA LYS A 196 -8.86 -16.57 7.26
C LYS A 196 -8.04 -15.87 6.18
N THR A 197 -6.75 -15.64 6.47
CA THR A 197 -5.82 -15.03 5.52
C THR A 197 -5.69 -15.88 4.27
N PHE A 198 -5.41 -17.18 4.39
CA PHE A 198 -5.34 -18.08 3.23
C PHE A 198 -6.66 -18.20 2.50
N HIS A 199 -7.80 -18.23 3.21
CA HIS A 199 -9.11 -18.22 2.55
C HIS A 199 -9.32 -16.96 1.67
N LEU A 200 -8.88 -15.79 2.16
CA LEU A 200 -8.90 -14.55 1.37
C LEU A 200 -7.97 -14.63 0.16
N LEU A 201 -6.77 -15.18 0.33
CA LEU A 201 -5.78 -15.32 -0.75
C LEU A 201 -6.28 -16.32 -1.81
N ASP A 202 -6.90 -17.43 -1.40
CA ASP A 202 -7.49 -18.43 -2.29
C ASP A 202 -8.62 -17.81 -3.13
N ARG A 203 -9.46 -16.96 -2.53
CA ARG A 203 -10.52 -16.26 -3.25
C ARG A 203 -9.95 -15.30 -4.30
N LYS A 204 -8.89 -14.56 -3.96
CA LYS A 204 -8.21 -13.65 -4.90
C LYS A 204 -7.48 -14.43 -6.01
N HIS A 205 -6.82 -15.52 -5.65
CA HIS A 205 -6.12 -16.39 -6.57
C HIS A 205 -7.07 -17.00 -7.59
N THR A 206 -8.19 -17.56 -7.11
CA THR A 206 -9.24 -18.12 -7.96
C THR A 206 -9.71 -17.08 -8.97
N LEU A 207 -10.07 -15.87 -8.51
CA LEU A 207 -10.49 -14.79 -9.41
C LEU A 207 -9.42 -14.38 -10.42
N LEU A 208 -8.17 -14.18 -9.98
CA LEU A 208 -7.09 -13.73 -10.86
C LEU A 208 -6.67 -14.80 -11.87
N SER A 209 -6.77 -16.08 -11.50
CA SER A 209 -6.39 -17.22 -12.35
C SER A 209 -7.42 -17.56 -13.45
N GLN A 210 -8.62 -16.99 -13.36
CA GLN A 210 -9.69 -17.21 -14.34
C GLN A 210 -9.31 -16.76 -15.74
N HIS A 211 -9.73 -17.55 -16.73
CA HIS A 211 -9.57 -17.23 -18.15
C HIS A 211 -10.19 -15.86 -18.49
N SER A 212 -11.40 -15.61 -18.00
CA SER A 212 -12.13 -14.36 -18.21
C SER A 212 -11.36 -13.12 -17.72
N THR A 213 -10.65 -13.22 -16.59
CA THR A 213 -9.85 -12.12 -16.05
C THR A 213 -8.69 -11.74 -16.98
N PHE A 214 -8.01 -12.74 -17.55
CA PHE A 214 -6.95 -12.51 -18.53
C PHE A 214 -7.49 -11.93 -19.84
N ALA A 215 -8.61 -12.47 -20.33
CA ALA A 215 -9.26 -11.97 -21.54
C ALA A 215 -9.75 -10.52 -21.42
N GLN A 216 -10.19 -10.10 -20.23
CA GLN A 216 -10.59 -8.71 -19.95
C GLN A 216 -9.40 -7.77 -19.77
N THR A 217 -8.19 -8.29 -19.54
CA THR A 217 -6.99 -7.49 -19.27
C THR A 217 -5.82 -7.86 -20.20
N PRO A 218 -6.02 -7.80 -21.53
CA PRO A 218 -5.04 -8.31 -22.49
C PRO A 218 -3.71 -7.55 -22.43
N ASN A 219 -3.74 -6.25 -22.11
CA ASN A 219 -2.55 -5.40 -22.06
C ASN A 219 -1.70 -5.57 -20.79
N THR A 220 -2.17 -6.30 -19.78
CA THR A 220 -1.43 -6.56 -18.55
C THR A 220 -1.25 -8.07 -18.36
N LEU A 221 -2.26 -8.76 -17.83
CA LEU A 221 -2.19 -10.19 -17.56
C LEU A 221 -2.01 -11.00 -18.86
N GLY A 222 -2.70 -10.62 -19.93
CA GLY A 222 -2.54 -11.26 -21.25
C GLY A 222 -1.11 -11.19 -21.77
N ARG A 223 -0.49 -10.00 -21.77
CA ARG A 223 0.92 -9.84 -22.15
C ARG A 223 1.89 -10.63 -21.27
N THR A 224 1.65 -10.67 -19.97
CA THR A 224 2.48 -11.49 -19.06
C THR A 224 2.34 -12.97 -19.40
N PHE A 225 1.12 -13.43 -19.70
CA PHE A 225 0.87 -14.80 -20.16
C PHE A 225 1.60 -15.11 -21.47
N GLU A 226 1.44 -14.28 -22.50
CA GLU A 226 2.10 -14.47 -23.81
C GLU A 226 3.62 -14.55 -23.68
N ARG A 227 4.22 -13.68 -22.87
CA ARG A 227 5.67 -13.66 -22.64
C ARG A 227 6.19 -14.87 -21.88
N SER A 228 5.36 -15.46 -21.02
CA SER A 228 5.71 -16.59 -20.17
C SER A 228 5.23 -17.93 -20.74
N TRP A 229 4.55 -17.91 -21.90
CA TRP A 229 4.05 -19.11 -22.55
C TRP A 229 5.21 -20.00 -23.00
N PRO A 230 5.29 -21.27 -22.54
CA PRO A 230 6.46 -22.10 -22.77
C PRO A 230 6.44 -22.84 -24.11
N HIS A 231 5.33 -22.79 -24.85
CA HIS A 231 5.14 -23.55 -26.08
C HIS A 231 5.31 -22.65 -27.31
N GLU A 232 5.75 -23.22 -28.42
CA GLU A 232 5.83 -22.51 -29.72
C GLU A 232 4.46 -22.27 -30.36
N SER A 233 3.40 -22.88 -29.82
CA SER A 233 2.03 -22.68 -30.27
C SER A 233 1.51 -21.29 -29.89
N ASP A 234 0.61 -20.77 -30.71
CA ASP A 234 -0.05 -19.49 -30.46
C ASP A 234 -0.87 -19.53 -29.14
N PRO A 235 -0.56 -18.65 -28.16
CA PRO A 235 -1.31 -18.57 -26.91
C PRO A 235 -2.64 -17.83 -27.02
N SER A 236 -2.92 -17.13 -28.14
CA SER A 236 -4.11 -16.29 -28.34
C SER A 236 -5.45 -16.97 -28.01
N PRO A 237 -5.66 -18.27 -28.32
CA PRO A 237 -6.89 -18.97 -27.96
C PRO A 237 -7.20 -18.94 -26.46
N TYR A 238 -6.17 -18.94 -25.60
CA TYR A 238 -6.30 -18.96 -24.13
C TYR A 238 -6.43 -17.57 -23.49
N LEU A 239 -6.57 -16.54 -24.32
CA LEU A 239 -6.73 -15.13 -23.93
C LEU A 239 -7.96 -14.48 -24.58
N SER A 240 -8.68 -15.22 -25.43
CA SER A 240 -9.83 -14.70 -26.18
C SER A 240 -11.13 -14.89 -25.41
N THR A 241 -12.06 -13.95 -25.51
CA THR A 241 -13.40 -14.09 -24.90
C THR A 241 -14.31 -15.07 -25.65
N GLU A 242 -13.90 -15.55 -26.83
CA GLU A 242 -14.70 -16.38 -27.72
C GLU A 242 -14.55 -17.87 -27.45
N ASN A 243 -13.51 -18.29 -26.71
CA ASN A 243 -13.32 -19.67 -26.32
C ASN A 243 -13.92 -19.96 -24.95
N ASP A 244 -14.76 -21.00 -24.89
CA ASP A 244 -15.28 -21.54 -23.64
C ASP A 244 -14.13 -22.15 -22.80
N GLU A 245 -14.23 -22.02 -21.47
CA GLU A 245 -13.27 -22.61 -20.52
C GLU A 245 -13.12 -24.15 -20.71
N GLU A 246 -14.06 -24.78 -21.40
CA GLU A 246 -14.09 -26.22 -21.71
C GLU A 246 -12.98 -26.67 -22.69
N HIS A 247 -12.40 -25.74 -23.46
CA HIS A 247 -11.26 -26.01 -24.36
C HIS A 247 -9.91 -25.52 -23.82
N ASP A 248 -9.88 -25.05 -22.58
CA ASP A 248 -8.67 -24.55 -21.97
C ASP A 248 -7.72 -25.70 -21.59
N CYS A 249 -6.47 -25.61 -22.05
CA CYS A 249 -5.50 -26.67 -21.79
C CYS A 249 -4.94 -26.55 -20.36
N LYS A 250 -4.57 -27.69 -19.75
CA LYS A 250 -4.05 -27.74 -18.37
C LYS A 250 -2.84 -26.85 -18.15
N ASP A 251 -2.00 -26.69 -19.16
CA ASP A 251 -0.80 -25.86 -19.08
C ASP A 251 -1.16 -24.36 -19.04
N ALA A 252 -2.16 -23.93 -19.80
CA ALA A 252 -2.68 -22.56 -19.75
C ALA A 252 -3.31 -22.24 -18.40
N ALA A 253 -4.16 -23.12 -17.88
CA ALA A 253 -4.70 -22.99 -16.53
C ALA A 253 -3.60 -22.91 -15.46
N LYS A 254 -2.57 -23.76 -15.56
CA LYS A 254 -1.44 -23.76 -14.64
C LYS A 254 -0.62 -22.47 -14.72
N LEU A 255 -0.35 -21.97 -15.92
CA LEU A 255 0.39 -20.72 -16.10
C LEU A 255 -0.38 -19.52 -15.54
N ARG A 256 -1.70 -19.42 -15.79
CA ARG A 256 -2.52 -18.35 -15.20
C ARG A 256 -2.55 -18.45 -13.67
N SER A 257 -2.66 -19.66 -13.13
CA SER A 257 -2.56 -19.90 -11.69
C SER A 257 -1.22 -19.45 -11.10
N GLN A 258 -0.11 -19.72 -11.78
CA GLN A 258 1.22 -19.28 -11.37
C GLN A 258 1.35 -17.75 -11.41
N ILE A 259 0.97 -17.12 -12.53
CA ILE A 259 1.00 -15.64 -12.67
C ILE A 259 0.14 -14.97 -11.60
N ALA A 260 -1.05 -15.52 -11.32
CA ALA A 260 -1.93 -15.01 -10.27
C ALA A 260 -1.28 -15.07 -8.88
N ALA A 261 -0.62 -16.19 -8.56
CA ALA A 261 0.09 -16.36 -7.30
C ALA A 261 1.27 -15.37 -7.17
N GLU A 262 2.06 -15.21 -8.23
CA GLU A 262 3.17 -14.24 -8.28
C GLU A 262 2.68 -12.80 -8.06
N ILE A 263 1.58 -12.40 -8.69
CA ILE A 263 0.98 -11.07 -8.51
C ILE A 263 0.54 -10.87 -7.06
N ILE A 264 -0.16 -11.83 -6.45
CA ILE A 264 -0.58 -11.74 -5.05
C ILE A 264 0.63 -11.63 -4.13
N ALA A 265 1.69 -12.41 -4.39
CA ALA A 265 2.91 -12.42 -3.60
C ALA A 265 3.65 -11.06 -3.58
N THR A 266 3.48 -10.21 -4.61
CA THR A 266 4.04 -8.84 -4.60
C THR A 266 3.46 -7.94 -3.49
N TYR A 267 2.32 -8.32 -2.92
CA TYR A 267 1.66 -7.62 -1.82
C TYR A 267 1.68 -8.40 -0.50
N LEU A 268 2.50 -9.46 -0.40
CA LEU A 268 2.69 -10.23 0.83
C LEU A 268 4.09 -10.03 1.40
N PRO A 269 4.28 -10.01 2.73
CA PRO A 269 5.60 -10.13 3.30
C PRO A 269 6.30 -11.42 2.85
N ALA A 270 7.62 -11.37 2.63
CA ALA A 270 8.38 -12.48 2.04
C ALA A 270 8.14 -13.85 2.69
N LYS A 271 8.08 -13.91 4.03
CA LYS A 271 7.79 -15.14 4.78
C LYS A 271 6.38 -15.67 4.48
N LEU A 272 5.37 -14.79 4.48
CA LEU A 272 3.99 -15.17 4.18
C LEU A 272 3.81 -15.55 2.70
N ALA A 273 4.55 -14.90 1.79
CA ALA A 273 4.57 -15.28 0.38
C ALA A 273 5.07 -16.72 0.18
N ALA A 274 6.16 -17.10 0.86
CA ALA A 274 6.67 -18.48 0.82
C ALA A 274 5.66 -19.49 1.40
N GLU A 275 5.01 -19.16 2.53
CA GLU A 275 3.95 -19.99 3.10
C GLU A 275 2.75 -20.12 2.16
N TYR A 276 2.40 -19.05 1.45
CA TYR A 276 1.32 -19.02 0.46
C TYR A 276 1.64 -19.87 -0.78
N PHE A 277 2.86 -19.80 -1.30
CA PHE A 277 3.30 -20.68 -2.40
C PHE A 277 3.25 -22.16 -2.00
N ALA A 278 3.71 -22.48 -0.78
CA ALA A 278 3.61 -23.83 -0.24
C ALA A 278 2.15 -24.29 -0.07
N HIS A 279 1.25 -23.41 0.39
CA HIS A 279 -0.20 -23.68 0.49
C HIS A 279 -0.82 -24.04 -0.87
N LEU A 280 -0.41 -23.37 -1.94
CA LEU A 280 -0.87 -23.68 -3.30
C LEU A 280 -0.21 -24.93 -3.92
N GLY A 281 0.78 -25.54 -3.25
CA GLY A 281 1.59 -26.61 -3.85
C GLY A 281 2.47 -26.14 -5.01
N LEU A 282 2.71 -24.83 -5.10
CA LEU A 282 3.61 -24.19 -6.06
C LEU A 282 4.96 -24.02 -5.38
N ASN A 283 5.72 -25.11 -5.18
CA ASN A 283 7.06 -24.96 -4.59
C ASN A 283 7.95 -24.17 -5.54
N ASP A 284 8.62 -23.15 -4.98
CA ASP A 284 9.65 -22.34 -5.66
C ASP A 284 10.68 -23.24 -6.35
N LYS A 285 11.01 -22.89 -7.60
CA LYS A 285 12.23 -23.37 -8.26
C LYS A 285 13.45 -22.62 -7.72
#